data_AF-A0A0D0DPP8-F1
#
_entry.id   AF-A0A0D0DPP8-F1
#
_cell.length_a   1.000
_cell.length_b   1.000
_cell.length_c   1.000
_cell.angle_alpha   90.00
_cell.angle_beta   90.00
_cell.angle_gamma   90.00
#
_symmetry.space_group_name_H-M   'P 1'
#
loop_
_entity.id
_entity.type
_entity.pdbx_description
1 polymer ?
#
loop_
_entity_poly.entity_id
_entity_poly.type
_entity_poly.pdbx_seq_one_letter_code
_entity_poly.pdbx_strand_id
1 'polypeptide(L)' 'MSDRSSSEADLERNVMNSLKAVPVLSMQRFFLRSARFMDAYHKGLNGTQAAWAIKKYRGHRVLPESITQEFDDAHSSPTS' A
#
# COMPACT_ATOMS: atom_id res chain seq x y z
N MET A 1 24.95 -38.38 -9.64
CA MET A 1 24.24 -37.28 -10.32
C MET A 1 23.25 -36.68 -9.35
N SER A 2 23.34 -35.39 -9.06
CA SER A 2 22.33 -34.71 -8.25
C SER A 2 21.13 -34.37 -9.13
N ASP A 3 19.94 -34.82 -8.74
CA ASP A 3 18.65 -34.51 -9.37
C ASP A 3 18.31 -33.02 -9.28
N ARG A 4 18.96 -32.18 -10.08
CA ARG A 4 18.57 -30.77 -10.25
C ARG A 4 17.15 -30.61 -10.80
N SER A 5 16.65 -31.63 -11.51
CA SER A 5 15.32 -31.62 -12.11
C SER A 5 14.19 -31.74 -11.08
N SER A 6 14.40 -32.41 -9.94
CA SER A 6 13.36 -32.47 -8.88
C SER A 6 13.20 -31.12 -8.19
N SER A 7 14.31 -30.39 -7.96
CA SER A 7 14.26 -29.13 -7.23
C SER A 7 13.56 -27.99 -7.99
N GLU A 8 13.72 -27.89 -9.30
CA GLU A 8 13.09 -26.82 -10.08
C GLU A 8 11.57 -27.03 -10.21
N ALA A 9 11.15 -28.26 -10.51
CA ALA A 9 9.73 -28.62 -10.56
C ALA A 9 9.03 -28.40 -9.20
N ASP A 10 9.71 -28.73 -8.10
CA ASP A 10 9.20 -28.46 -6.75
C ASP A 10 9.10 -26.96 -6.45
N LEU A 11 10.07 -26.15 -6.89
CA LEU A 11 10.03 -24.69 -6.76
C LEU A 11 8.88 -24.07 -7.56
N GLU A 12 8.69 -24.48 -8.81
CA GLU A 12 7.57 -24.03 -9.65
C GLU A 12 6.22 -24.36 -8.99
N ARG A 13 6.06 -25.60 -8.53
CA ARG A 13 4.85 -26.03 -7.82
C ARG A 13 4.61 -25.22 -6.55
N ASN A 14 5.66 -24.92 -5.80
CA ASN A 14 5.57 -24.13 -4.57
C ASN A 14 5.15 -22.68 -4.85
N VAL A 15 5.67 -22.05 -5.91
CA VAL A 15 5.25 -20.71 -6.33
C VAL A 15 3.76 -20.71 -6.70
N MET A 16 3.34 -21.66 -7.53
CA MET A 16 1.94 -21.77 -7.95
C MET A 16 0.98 -22.01 -6.77
N ASN A 17 1.37 -22.89 -5.84
CA ASN A 17 0.58 -23.16 -4.64
C ASN A 17 0.51 -21.92 -3.74
N SER A 18 1.61 -21.20 -3.57
CA SER A 18 1.66 -19.98 -2.75
C SER A 18 0.77 -18.89 -3.34
N LEU A 19 0.80 -18.69 -4.65
CA LEU A 19 -0.08 -17.72 -5.33
C LEU A 19 -1.56 -18.09 -5.19
N LYS A 20 -1.91 -19.37 -5.31
CA LYS A 20 -3.29 -19.87 -5.11
C LYS A 20 -3.75 -19.78 -3.67
N ALA A 21 -2.85 -19.88 -2.71
CA ALA A 21 -3.16 -19.83 -1.29
C ALA A 21 -3.53 -18.41 -0.81
N VAL A 22 -3.16 -17.37 -1.57
CA VAL A 22 -3.52 -15.99 -1.23
C VAL A 22 -5.01 -15.77 -1.51
N PRO A 23 -5.84 -15.42 -0.51
CA PRO A 23 -7.24 -15.13 -0.74
C PRO A 23 -7.41 -13.91 -1.66
N VAL A 24 -8.38 -13.97 -2.57
CA VAL A 24 -8.72 -12.85 -3.48
C VAL A 24 -8.98 -11.56 -2.69
N LEU A 25 -9.65 -11.66 -1.54
CA LEU A 25 -9.91 -10.52 -0.67
C LEU A 25 -8.63 -9.85 -0.18
N SER A 26 -7.57 -10.62 0.08
CA SER A 26 -6.27 -10.08 0.48
C SER A 26 -5.62 -9.29 -0.65
N MET A 27 -5.69 -9.80 -1.89
CA MET A 27 -5.19 -9.10 -3.08
C MET A 27 -5.95 -7.77 -3.30
N GLN A 28 -7.28 -7.81 -3.20
CA GLN A 28 -8.12 -6.61 -3.34
C GLN A 28 -7.80 -5.57 -2.26
N ARG A 29 -7.69 -5.98 -0.99
CA ARG A 29 -7.32 -5.09 0.12
C ARG A 29 -5.94 -4.48 -0.08
N PHE A 30 -4.97 -5.28 -0.54
CA PHE A 30 -3.63 -4.79 -0.86
C PHE A 30 -3.67 -3.76 -1.98
N PHE A 31 -4.31 -4.07 -3.10
CA PHE A 31 -4.45 -3.17 -4.24
C PHE A 31 -5.11 -1.84 -3.84
N LEU A 32 -6.23 -1.89 -3.14
CA LEU A 32 -6.94 -0.70 -2.67
C LEU A 32 -6.09 0.15 -1.73
N ARG A 33 -5.32 -0.49 -0.84
CA ARG A 33 -4.39 0.23 0.05
C ARG A 33 -3.28 0.89 -0.76
N SER A 34 -2.66 0.17 -1.69
CA SER A 34 -1.61 0.71 -2.57
C SER A 34 -2.11 1.86 -3.43
N ALA A 35 -3.32 1.76 -3.99
CA ALA A 35 -3.95 2.83 -4.77
C ALA A 35 -4.12 4.13 -3.96
N ARG A 36 -4.47 4.03 -2.67
CA ARG A 36 -4.58 5.21 -1.79
C ARG A 36 -3.23 5.88 -1.54
N PHE A 37 -2.17 5.09 -1.37
CA PHE A 37 -0.82 5.64 -1.26
C PHE A 37 -0.35 6.27 -2.57
N MET A 38 -0.62 5.63 -3.72
CA MET A 38 -0.30 6.20 -5.03
C MET A 38 -1.02 7.53 -5.29
N ASP A 39 -2.31 7.65 -4.93
CA ASP A 39 -3.05 8.92 -5.02
C ASP A 39 -2.41 10.02 -4.15
N ALA A 40 -1.97 9.68 -2.93
CA ALA A 40 -1.26 10.62 -2.06
C ALA A 40 0.08 11.06 -2.68
N TYR A 41 0.87 10.12 -3.21
CA TYR A 41 2.14 10.43 -3.87
C TYR A 41 1.94 11.30 -5.11
N HIS A 42 0.88 11.05 -5.89
CA HIS A 42 0.56 11.86 -7.06
C HIS A 42 0.22 13.32 -6.70
N LYS A 43 -0.27 13.54 -5.49
CA LYS A 43 -0.55 14.87 -4.90
C LYS A 43 0.67 15.50 -4.22
N GLY A 44 1.85 14.88 -4.32
CA GLY A 44 3.11 15.41 -3.79
C GLY A 44 3.39 15.11 -2.32
N LEU A 45 2.60 14.22 -1.68
CA LEU A 45 2.78 13.89 -0.27
C LEU A 45 3.96 12.93 -0.10
N ASN A 46 4.73 13.11 0.95
CA ASN A 46 5.75 12.13 1.35
C ASN A 46 5.12 10.95 2.13
N GLY A 47 5.93 9.94 2.48
CA GLY A 47 5.44 8.74 3.17
C GLY A 47 4.72 9.01 4.50
N THR A 48 5.20 9.96 5.29
CA THR A 48 4.61 10.34 6.58
C THR A 48 3.27 11.05 6.38
N GLN A 49 3.23 12.00 5.44
CA GLN A 49 2.01 12.74 5.07
C GLN A 49 0.95 11.80 4.49
N ALA A 50 1.32 10.90 3.58
CA ALA A 50 0.41 9.93 2.98
C ALA A 50 -0.19 8.99 4.04
N ALA A 51 0.62 8.50 4.98
CA ALA A 51 0.14 7.65 6.07
C ALA A 51 -0.86 8.39 6.97
N TRP A 52 -0.60 9.67 7.29
CA TRP A 52 -1.54 10.52 8.03
C TRP A 52 -2.84 10.75 7.25
N ALA A 53 -2.73 11.10 5.96
CA ALA A 53 -3.87 11.38 5.10
C ALA A 53 -4.80 10.17 4.99
N ILE A 54 -4.25 8.97 4.78
CA ILE A 54 -5.03 7.72 4.71
C ILE A 54 -5.68 7.38 6.06
N LYS A 55 -5.02 7.71 7.17
CA LYS A 55 -5.58 7.52 8.52
C LYS A 55 -6.73 8.48 8.79
N LYS A 56 -6.66 9.72 8.29
CA LYS A 56 -7.71 10.75 8.41
C LYS A 56 -8.90 10.44 7.50
N TYR A 57 -8.63 10.09 6.24
CA TYR A 57 -9.65 9.85 5.20
C TYR A 57 -9.91 8.36 4.96
N ARG A 58 -10.32 7.62 6.00
CA ARG A 58 -10.55 6.16 5.88
C ARG A 58 -11.74 5.78 4.99
N GLY A 59 -12.78 6.61 4.98
CA GLY A 59 -14.04 6.41 4.24
C GLY A 59 -14.05 7.03 2.84
N HIS A 60 -13.33 8.14 2.65
CA HIS A 60 -13.22 8.77 1.34
C HIS A 60 -12.19 8.03 0.47
N ARG A 61 -12.54 7.79 -0.79
CA ARG A 61 -11.66 7.11 -1.76
C ARG A 61 -10.72 8.06 -2.49
N VAL A 62 -10.88 9.36 -2.29
CA VAL A 62 -10.12 10.42 -2.95
C VAL A 62 -9.65 11.38 -1.88
N LEU A 63 -8.35 11.67 -1.85
CA LEU A 63 -7.82 12.73 -1.00
C LEU A 63 -8.17 14.10 -1.59
N PRO A 64 -8.59 15.08 -0.77
CA PRO A 64 -8.82 16.44 -1.26
C PRO A 64 -7.50 17.08 -1.71
N GLU A 65 -7.57 18.07 -2.59
CA GLU A 65 -6.38 18.83 -3.03
C GLU A 65 -5.76 19.63 -1.88
N SER A 66 -6.56 20.01 -0.87
CA SER A 66 -6.14 20.71 0.34
C SER A 66 -5.34 19.84 1.33
N ILE A 67 -5.12 18.56 1.04
CA ILE A 67 -4.57 17.59 2.01
C ILE A 67 -3.19 17.99 2.55
N THR A 68 -2.38 18.68 1.77
CA THR A 68 -1.06 19.17 2.19
C THR A 68 -1.21 20.29 3.22
N GLN A 69 -2.05 21.29 2.94
CA GLN A 69 -2.35 22.36 3.89
C GLN A 69 -2.95 21.82 5.18
N GLU A 70 -3.90 20.88 5.08
CA GLU A 70 -4.50 20.25 6.25
C GLU A 70 -3.50 19.46 7.09
N PHE A 71 -2.47 18.89 6.45
CA PHE A 71 -1.39 18.23 7.17
C PHE A 71 -0.57 19.27 7.94
N ASP A 72 -0.20 20.38 7.29
CA ASP A 72 0.58 21.45 7.90
C ASP A 72 -0.18 22.09 9.07
N ASP A 73 -1.46 22.40 8.91
CA ASP A 73 -2.31 22.95 9.99
C ASP A 73 -2.44 21.98 11.18
N ALA A 74 -2.47 20.67 10.92
CA ALA A 74 -2.54 19.66 11.97
C ALA A 74 -1.23 19.46 12.73
N HIS A 75 -0.10 19.92 12.19
CA HIS A 75 1.24 19.77 12.77
C HIS A 75 1.95 21.11 13.01
N SER A 76 1.30 22.24 12.74
CA SER A 76 1.77 23.55 13.14
C SER A 76 1.69 23.64 14.66
N SER A 77 2.85 23.69 15.32
CA SER A 77 2.92 24.09 16.72
C SER A 77 2.26 25.46 16.87
N PRO A 78 1.42 25.72 17.89
CA PRO A 78 1.03 27.09 18.20
C PRO A 78 2.33 27.87 18.42
N THR A 79 2.61 28.81 17.54
CA THR A 79 3.74 29.72 17.65
C THR A 79 3.62 30.43 18.99
N SER A 80 4.49 30.05 19.93
CA SER A 80 4.75 30.77 21.19
C SER A 80 5.25 32.18 20.94
#